data_AF-A0A5B6UHN3-F1
#
_entry.id   AF-A0A5B6UHN3-F1
#
_cell.length_a   1.000
_cell.length_b   1.000
_cell.length_c   1.000
_cell.angle_alpha   90.00
_cell.angle_beta   90.00
_cell.angle_gamma   90.00
#
_symmetry.space_group_name_H-M   'P 1'
#
loop_
_entity.id
_entity.type
_entity.pdbx_description
1 polymer ?
#
loop_
_entity_poly.entity_id
_entity_poly.type
_entity_poly.pdbx_seq_one_letter_code
_entity_poly.pdbx_strand_id
1 'polypeptide(L)'
;MAESKTLRKPIFTKVDQLRPGTSGHTLTIKVVNTKMVLQKGRPDGPQVRQIRIAESLVGDETGMIIFTARNEQVDFMKEGATLTLRNAKIDMFKGSMRLAVDKWGRVEVAEPDSVKVKEDNNLSLIEYELINIVEE
;
A
#
# COMPACT_ATOMS: atom_id res chain seq x y z
N MET A 1 3.20 -4.38 -39.80
CA MET A 1 4.20 -4.54 -38.72
C MET A 1 3.71 -3.71 -37.55
N ALA A 2 3.39 -4.33 -36.41
CA ALA A 2 2.94 -3.58 -35.24
C ALA A 2 4.16 -2.93 -34.58
N GLU A 3 4.24 -1.60 -34.59
CA GLU A 3 5.26 -0.86 -33.88
C GLU A 3 5.19 -1.23 -32.39
N SER A 4 6.27 -1.82 -31.87
CA SER A 4 6.39 -2.15 -30.46
C SER A 4 6.41 -0.86 -29.65
N LYS A 5 5.25 -0.48 -29.11
CA LYS A 5 5.09 0.67 -28.22
C LYS A 5 6.04 0.50 -27.02
N THR A 6 7.13 1.26 -27.00
CA THR A 6 8.11 1.22 -25.90
C THR A 6 7.43 1.65 -24.61
N LEU A 7 7.30 0.73 -23.65
CA LEU A 7 6.71 1.02 -22.35
C LEU A 7 7.62 2.00 -21.59
N ARG A 8 7.04 3.09 -21.07
CA ARG A 8 7.78 4.05 -20.24
C ARG A 8 8.30 3.33 -18.99
N LYS A 9 9.54 3.64 -18.60
CA LYS A 9 10.12 3.09 -17.37
C LYS A 9 9.24 3.48 -16.16
N PRO A 10 8.96 2.56 -15.24
CA PRO A 10 8.21 2.88 -14.04
C PRO A 10 9.00 3.88 -13.19
N ILE A 11 8.31 4.91 -12.71
CA ILE A 11 8.86 5.87 -11.76
C ILE A 11 8.54 5.37 -10.36
N PHE A 12 9.58 5.25 -9.53
CA PHE A 12 9.41 4.83 -8.15
C PHE A 12 9.27 6.06 -7.25
N THR A 13 8.20 6.08 -6.48
CA THR A 13 7.89 7.10 -5.47
C THR A 13 8.36 6.61 -4.11
N LYS A 14 8.83 7.54 -3.26
CA LYS A 14 9.19 7.24 -1.87
C LYS A 14 8.03 7.47 -0.91
N VAL A 15 8.09 6.86 0.28
CA VAL A 15 7.00 6.97 1.27
C VAL A 15 6.76 8.44 1.66
N ASP A 16 7.81 9.23 1.93
CA ASP A 16 7.69 10.65 2.31
C ASP A 16 7.06 11.58 1.24
N GLN A 17 7.02 11.13 -0.01
CA GLN A 17 6.43 11.85 -1.15
C GLN A 17 4.93 11.56 -1.31
N LEU A 18 4.37 10.62 -0.55
CA LEU A 18 2.95 10.31 -0.61
C LEU A 18 2.13 11.49 -0.08
N ARG A 19 0.97 11.73 -0.71
CA ARG A 19 0.05 12.82 -0.35
C ARG A 19 -1.40 12.32 -0.30
N PRO A 20 -2.27 12.93 0.52
CA PRO A 20 -3.68 12.58 0.57
C PRO A 20 -4.33 12.56 -0.82
N GLY A 21 -5.13 11.54 -1.11
CA GLY A 21 -5.92 11.44 -2.35
C GLY A 21 -5.12 11.12 -3.63
N THR A 22 -3.81 10.93 -3.54
CA THR A 22 -2.97 10.58 -4.71
C THR A 22 -3.01 9.10 -5.05
N SER A 23 -2.81 8.76 -6.33
CA SER A 23 -2.86 7.40 -6.87
C SER A 23 -1.82 7.16 -7.95
N GLY A 24 -1.62 5.90 -8.34
CA GLY A 24 -0.68 5.53 -9.41
C GLY A 24 0.76 5.34 -8.94
N HIS A 25 0.97 5.21 -7.62
CA HIS A 25 2.31 5.10 -7.05
C HIS A 25 2.92 3.74 -7.31
N THR A 26 4.21 3.72 -7.58
CA THR A 26 5.01 2.50 -7.58
C THR A 26 6.09 2.66 -6.53
N LEU A 27 6.19 1.74 -5.58
CA LEU A 27 7.12 1.86 -4.46
C LEU A 27 7.62 0.49 -4.02
N THR A 28 8.85 0.47 -3.50
CA THR A 28 9.44 -0.71 -2.87
C THR A 28 9.49 -0.47 -1.37
N ILE A 29 8.89 -1.38 -0.62
CA ILE A 29 8.67 -1.25 0.82
C ILE A 29 9.04 -2.54 1.55
N LYS A 30 9.49 -2.40 2.79
CA LYS A 30 9.71 -3.50 3.70
C LYS A 30 8.58 -3.59 4.71
N VAL A 31 8.13 -4.81 4.99
CA VAL A 31 7.12 -5.08 6.00
C VAL A 31 7.80 -5.11 7.38
N VAL A 32 7.32 -4.26 8.28
CA VAL A 32 7.82 -4.17 9.67
C VAL A 32 6.96 -5.02 10.58
N ASN A 33 5.64 -4.87 10.49
CA ASN A 33 4.68 -5.60 11.32
C ASN A 33 3.39 -5.85 10.52
N THR A 34 2.69 -6.95 10.81
CA THR A 34 1.37 -7.24 10.22
C THR A 34 0.36 -7.65 11.28
N LYS A 35 -0.81 -7.01 11.26
CA LYS A 35 -1.96 -7.36 12.10
C LYS A 35 -3.16 -7.75 11.25
N MET A 36 -3.70 -8.95 11.50
CA MET A 36 -4.98 -9.37 10.93
C MET A 36 -6.12 -8.59 11.57
N VAL A 37 -6.92 -7.89 10.76
CA VAL A 37 -8.03 -7.04 11.23
C VAL A 37 -9.38 -7.69 10.95
N LEU A 38 -9.51 -8.41 9.85
CA LEU A 38 -10.75 -9.11 9.51
C LEU A 38 -10.44 -10.42 8.81
N GLN A 39 -11.05 -11.49 9.31
CA GLN A 39 -11.06 -12.80 8.67
C GLN A 39 -12.46 -13.38 8.81
N LYS A 40 -13.25 -13.32 7.73
CA LYS A 40 -14.62 -13.84 7.72
C LYS A 40 -14.83 -14.76 6.53
N GLY A 41 -15.22 -16.02 6.82
CA GLY A 41 -15.84 -16.91 5.84
C GLY A 41 -17.32 -16.60 5.73
N ARG A 42 -17.89 -16.62 4.52
CA ARG A 42 -19.36 -16.62 4.37
C ARG A 42 -19.89 -18.01 4.76
N PRO A 43 -20.91 -18.13 5.62
CA PRO A 43 -21.48 -19.41 6.01
C PRO A 43 -22.26 -20.12 4.88
N ASP A 44 -22.86 -19.35 3.95
CA ASP A 44 -23.74 -19.88 2.89
C ASP A 44 -23.34 -19.36 1.51
N GLY A 45 -22.89 -20.27 0.63
CA GLY A 45 -22.70 -20.00 -0.80
C GLY A 45 -21.66 -20.91 -1.47
N PRO A 46 -21.87 -21.38 -2.72
CA PRO A 46 -20.95 -22.28 -3.44
C PRO A 46 -19.57 -21.68 -3.82
N GLN A 47 -19.21 -20.50 -3.33
CA GLN A 47 -17.92 -19.86 -3.59
C GLN A 47 -17.36 -19.22 -2.33
N VAL A 48 -16.34 -19.89 -1.79
CA VAL A 48 -15.53 -19.52 -0.62
C VAL A 48 -14.69 -18.28 -0.94
N ARG A 49 -15.31 -17.11 -1.13
CA ARG A 49 -14.57 -15.84 -1.08
C ARG A 49 -14.41 -15.44 0.39
N GLN A 50 -13.40 -16.01 1.05
CA GLN A 50 -12.97 -15.54 2.37
C GLN A 50 -12.50 -14.10 2.22
N ILE A 51 -13.11 -13.19 2.98
CA ILE A 51 -12.64 -11.81 3.06
C ILE A 51 -11.56 -11.80 4.14
N ARG A 52 -10.33 -11.52 3.73
CA ARG A 52 -9.18 -11.33 4.62
C ARG A 52 -8.67 -9.91 4.49
N ILE A 53 -8.50 -9.21 5.60
CA ILE A 53 -7.92 -7.86 5.65
C ILE A 53 -6.88 -7.83 6.74
N ALA A 54 -5.68 -7.41 6.38
CA ALA A 54 -4.61 -7.12 7.32
C ALA A 54 -4.18 -5.66 7.21
N GLU A 55 -3.87 -5.06 8.35
CA GLU A 55 -3.16 -3.79 8.42
C GLU A 55 -1.70 -4.10 8.71
N SER A 56 -0.82 -3.69 7.81
CA SER A 56 0.61 -3.91 7.95
C SER A 56 1.33 -2.59 8.03
N LEU A 57 2.23 -2.46 9.00
CA LEU A 57 3.19 -1.38 9.02
C LEU A 57 4.28 -1.68 8.00
N VAL A 58 4.43 -0.79 7.02
CA VAL A 58 5.42 -0.92 5.95
C VAL A 58 6.20 0.38 5.80
N GLY A 59 7.42 0.31 5.26
CA GLY A 59 8.21 1.51 5.05
C GLY A 59 9.42 1.31 4.17
N ASP A 60 10.07 2.42 3.86
CA ASP A 60 11.33 2.52 3.13
C ASP A 60 12.31 3.40 3.93
N GLU A 61 13.42 3.81 3.32
CA GLU A 61 14.42 4.66 3.98
C GLU A 61 13.92 6.08 4.30
N THR A 62 12.76 6.48 3.78
CA THR A 62 12.19 7.83 3.92
C THR A 62 11.09 7.89 4.97
N GLY A 63 10.38 6.79 5.21
CA GLY A 63 9.37 6.72 6.26
C GLY A 63 8.56 5.44 6.26
N MET A 64 7.49 5.45 7.03
CA MET A 64 6.53 4.36 7.19
C MET A 64 5.10 4.81 6.92
N ILE A 65 4.27 3.85 6.54
CA ILE A 65 2.83 4.02 6.35
C ILE A 65 2.13 2.69 6.62
N ILE A 66 0.88 2.74 7.06
CA ILE A 66 0.03 1.56 7.17
C ILE A 66 -0.45 1.17 5.79
N PHE A 67 -0.14 -0.06 5.38
CA PHE A 67 -0.69 -0.72 4.20
C PHE A 67 -1.90 -1.57 4.55
N THR A 68 -2.98 -1.42 3.80
CA THR A 68 -4.19 -2.26 3.92
C THR A 68 -4.13 -3.39 2.91
N ALA A 69 -3.68 -4.58 3.34
CA ALA A 69 -3.63 -5.78 2.51
C ALA A 69 -4.98 -6.48 2.48
N ARG A 70 -5.42 -6.92 1.29
CA ARG A 70 -6.70 -7.63 1.10
C ARG A 70 -6.52 -8.98 0.44
N ASN A 71 -7.29 -9.97 0.90
CA ASN A 71 -7.38 -11.32 0.35
C ASN A 71 -6.00 -11.98 0.22
N GLU A 72 -5.59 -12.35 -0.99
CA GLU A 72 -4.30 -12.97 -1.30
C GLU A 72 -3.10 -12.07 -0.96
N GLN A 73 -3.29 -10.74 -0.91
CA GLN A 73 -2.20 -9.83 -0.56
C GLN A 73 -1.68 -10.07 0.87
N VAL A 74 -2.56 -10.55 1.76
CA VAL A 74 -2.22 -10.87 3.15
C VAL A 74 -1.11 -11.91 3.22
N ASP A 75 -1.08 -12.85 2.27
CA ASP A 75 -0.09 -13.93 2.25
C ASP A 75 1.34 -13.42 1.93
N PHE A 76 1.46 -12.23 1.32
CA PHE A 76 2.73 -11.56 1.05
C PHE A 76 3.22 -10.69 2.22
N MET A 77 2.35 -10.32 3.17
CA MET A 77 2.67 -9.38 4.25
C MET A 77 3.41 -10.04 5.42
N LYS A 78 4.51 -10.74 5.11
CA LYS A 78 5.38 -11.38 6.10
C LYS A 78 6.37 -10.36 6.65
N GLU A 79 6.56 -10.33 7.96
CA GLU A 79 7.53 -9.43 8.60
C GLU A 79 8.94 -9.65 8.03
N GLY A 80 9.64 -8.55 7.75
CA GLY A 80 10.95 -8.55 7.11
C GLY A 80 10.94 -8.72 5.59
N ALA A 81 9.81 -9.09 4.96
CA ALA A 81 9.72 -9.21 3.51
C ALA A 81 9.80 -7.85 2.82
N THR A 82 10.42 -7.82 1.64
CA THR A 82 10.45 -6.64 0.77
C THR A 82 9.47 -6.86 -0.38
N LEU A 83 8.61 -5.87 -0.61
CA LEU A 83 7.52 -5.92 -1.59
C LEU A 83 7.62 -4.72 -2.53
N THR A 84 7.36 -4.93 -3.81
CA THR A 84 7.11 -3.87 -4.78
C THR A 84 5.61 -3.74 -4.99
N LEU A 85 5.08 -2.57 -4.68
CA LEU A 85 3.69 -2.20 -4.95
C LEU A 85 3.62 -1.43 -6.25
N ARG A 86 2.76 -1.84 -7.17
CA ARG A 86 2.51 -1.16 -8.45
C ARG A 86 1.09 -0.63 -8.50
N ASN A 87 0.95 0.60 -8.98
CA ASN A 87 -0.34 1.31 -9.06
C ASN A 87 -1.06 1.33 -7.70
N ALA A 88 -0.32 1.71 -6.66
CA ALA A 88 -0.84 1.93 -5.33
C ALA A 88 -1.52 3.31 -5.23
N LYS A 89 -2.39 3.45 -4.23
CA LYS A 89 -3.14 4.67 -3.94
C LYS A 89 -3.14 4.96 -2.44
N ILE A 90 -3.39 6.22 -2.12
CA ILE A 90 -3.59 6.69 -0.76
C ILE A 90 -5.08 6.77 -0.47
N ASP A 91 -5.53 5.90 0.43
CA ASP A 91 -6.86 5.95 1.01
C ASP A 91 -6.81 6.73 2.31
N MET A 92 -7.77 7.65 2.50
CA MET A 92 -7.93 8.37 3.76
C MET A 92 -8.80 7.56 4.70
N PHE A 93 -8.34 7.34 5.93
CA PHE A 93 -9.08 6.63 6.97
C PHE A 93 -8.98 7.39 8.28
N LYS A 94 -10.12 7.90 8.77
CA LYS A 94 -10.22 8.66 10.02
C LYS A 94 -9.20 9.80 10.11
N GLY A 95 -9.03 10.57 9.03
CA GLY A 95 -8.07 11.68 8.97
C GLY A 95 -6.64 11.28 8.60
N SER A 96 -6.26 10.01 8.69
CA SER A 96 -4.88 9.57 8.40
C SER A 96 -4.76 8.86 7.05
N MET A 97 -3.57 8.94 6.46
CA MET A 97 -3.27 8.26 5.21
C MET A 97 -3.04 6.76 5.43
N ARG A 98 -3.54 5.94 4.50
CA ARG A 98 -3.26 4.53 4.38
C ARG A 98 -2.91 4.17 2.95
N LEU A 99 -1.94 3.31 2.78
CA LEU A 99 -1.56 2.79 1.48
C LEU A 99 -2.44 1.59 1.12
N ALA A 100 -2.89 1.53 -0.12
CA ALA A 100 -3.61 0.39 -0.66
C ALA A 100 -3.21 0.16 -2.12
N VAL A 101 -3.38 -1.07 -2.61
CA VAL A 101 -3.23 -1.37 -4.04
C VAL A 101 -4.58 -1.18 -4.73
N ASP A 102 -4.57 -0.46 -5.86
CA ASP A 102 -5.77 -0.22 -6.66
C ASP A 102 -6.21 -1.51 -7.41
N LYS A 103 -7.43 -1.52 -7.98
CA LYS A 103 -8.01 -2.67 -8.70
C LYS A 103 -7.11 -3.20 -9.82
N TRP A 104 -6.35 -2.31 -10.46
CA TRP A 104 -5.43 -2.65 -11.55
C TRP A 104 -3.97 -2.80 -11.08
N GLY A 105 -3.73 -2.57 -9.80
CA GLY A 105 -2.40 -2.66 -9.21
C GLY A 105 -2.02 -4.08 -8.80
N ARG A 106 -0.75 -4.24 -8.42
CA ARG A 106 -0.16 -5.53 -8.07
C ARG A 106 0.79 -5.39 -6.90
N VAL A 107 0.90 -6.47 -6.13
CA VAL A 107 1.92 -6.67 -5.09
C VAL A 107 2.87 -7.74 -5.61
N GLU A 108 4.15 -7.43 -5.66
CA GLU A 108 5.21 -8.35 -6.09
C GLU A 108 6.19 -8.52 -4.94
N VAL A 109 6.60 -9.76 -4.64
CA VAL A 109 7.68 -10.00 -3.69
C VAL A 109 8.98 -9.65 -4.39
N ALA A 110 9.75 -8.73 -3.79
CA ALA A 110 11.06 -8.35 -4.27
C ALA A 110 12.15 -9.17 -3.59
N GLU A 111 13.36 -9.14 -4.16
CA GLU A 111 14.52 -9.69 -3.48
C GLU A 111 14.73 -8.99 -2.13
N PRO A 112 15.15 -9.73 -1.09
CA PRO A 112 15.38 -9.15 0.23
C PRO A 112 16.51 -8.13 0.13
N ASP A 113 16.14 -6.85 0.20
CA ASP A 113 17.09 -5.75 0.12
C ASP A 113 17.46 -5.27 1.53
N SER A 114 18.65 -4.72 1.66
CA SER A 114 19.21 -4.15 2.89
C SER A 114 18.61 -2.78 3.22
N VAL A 115 17.37 -2.52 2.81
CA VAL A 115 16.71 -1.23 3.04
C VAL A 115 16.41 -1.11 4.53
N LYS A 116 17.07 -0.14 5.17
CA LYS A 116 16.79 0.25 6.54
C LYS A 116 15.56 1.16 6.54
N VAL A 117 14.48 0.68 7.14
CA VAL A 117 13.24 1.45 7.26
C VAL A 117 13.45 2.61 8.24
N LYS A 118 12.97 3.80 7.88
CA LYS A 118 12.99 4.96 8.76
C LYS A 118 11.74 4.97 9.65
N GLU A 119 11.88 4.36 10.82
CA GLU A 119 10.78 4.18 11.78
C GLU A 119 10.32 5.48 12.44
N ASP A 120 11.17 6.52 12.46
CA ASP A 120 10.87 7.81 13.10
C ASP A 120 9.86 8.66 12.31
N ASN A 121 9.57 8.31 11.05
CA ASN A 121 8.70 9.08 10.17
C ASN A 121 7.50 8.27 9.71
N ASN A 122 6.44 8.20 10.53
CA ASN A 122 5.24 7.44 10.20
C ASN A 122 4.10 8.35 9.71
N LEU A 123 3.81 8.29 8.42
CA LEU A 123 2.78 9.09 7.77
C LEU A 123 1.35 8.72 8.16
N SER A 124 1.13 7.51 8.69
CA SER A 124 -0.19 7.11 9.18
C SER A 124 -0.53 7.65 10.57
N LEU A 125 0.43 8.27 11.26
CA LEU A 125 0.17 9.01 12.51
C LEU A 125 -0.19 10.48 12.25
N ILE A 126 0.00 10.96 11.03
CA ILE A 126 -0.34 12.32 10.65
C ILE A 126 -1.83 12.38 10.32
N GLU A 127 -2.54 13.32 10.94
CA GLU A 127 -3.93 13.62 10.66
C GLU A 127 -4.02 14.79 9.68
N TYR A 128 -4.86 14.64 8.67
CA TYR A 128 -5.14 15.62 7.64
C TYR A 128 -6.59 16.05 7.73
N GLU A 129 -6.81 17.36 7.61
CA GLU A 129 -8.13 17.96 7.51
C GLU A 129 -8.42 18.34 6.05
N LEU A 130 -9.63 18.01 5.58
CA LEU A 130 -10.08 18.44 4.27
C LEU A 130 -10.55 19.89 4.35
N ILE A 131 -9.80 20.80 3.75
CA ILE A 131 -10.17 22.20 3.62
C ILE A 131 -10.88 22.41 2.28
N ASN A 132 -12.18 22.66 2.32
CA ASN A 132 -12.94 23.10 1.16
C ASN A 132 -12.82 24.61 1.06
N ILE A 133 -12.03 25.11 0.11
CA ILE A 133 -11.97 26.53 -0.19
C ILE A 133 -13.24 26.85 -0.99
N VAL A 134 -14.17 27.58 -0.36
CA VAL A 134 -15.31 28.17 -1.06
C VAL A 134 -14.80 29.49 -1.63
N GLU A 135 -14.60 29.56 -2.95
CA GLU A 135 -14.34 30.84 -3.61
C GLU A 135 -15.64 31.66 -3.58
N GLU A 136 -15.57 32.88 -3.04
CA GLU A 136 -16.68 33.86 -3.02
C GLU A 136 -16.81 34.58 -4.38
#